data_AF-R9LV90-F1
#
_entry.id   AF-R9LV90-F1
#
_cell.length_a   1.000
_cell.length_b   1.000
_cell.length_c   1.000
_cell.angle_alpha   90.00
_cell.angle_beta   90.00
_cell.angle_gamma   90.00
#
_symmetry.space_group_name_H-M   'P 1'
#
loop_
_entity.id
_entity.type
_entity.pdbx_description
1 polymer ?
#
loop_
_entity_poly.entity_id
_entity_poly.type
_entity_poly.pdbx_seq_one_letter_code
_entity_poly.pdbx_strand_id
1 'polypeptide(L)'
;MKFAAVIAAAGLSSRMREFKPMLCLGTMTIIERVIQNLRSAGTEEIVVVTGYKSELLEKHLASRSVRLCKNTHYAETKMLDSICLGLKTLRTSYDAVFITPGDVPLVRTDTLRQMETAGAGIVRPVCGGQPGHPVLIAREYIPQILKYRGSKGLRGAMAALPQPVTDIEVDDSGITMDADTPQDFRALRRQEMSIHNTGQLWPDIHIHIAKGDTVLTPETAQYLEMIGHTGSIQNACACMHMSYSRGWTLLNKMEKELGYPLVGRYAGGSGGGGSTLTPRGQQLLTAYQEYRDILHRAAEELFQKAFTADLNGPDQGTCHENSLSHPSR
;
A
#
# COMPACT_ATOMS: atom_id res chain seq x y z
N MET A 1 18.93 8.64 15.51
CA MET A 1 18.27 9.76 14.79
C MET A 1 16.77 9.59 14.92
N LYS A 2 16.02 10.69 14.93
CA LYS A 2 14.56 10.72 14.96
C LYS A 2 14.03 10.91 13.55
N PHE A 3 13.15 10.02 13.13
CA PHE A 3 12.56 10.07 11.80
C PHE A 3 11.08 10.44 11.87
N ALA A 4 10.66 11.33 10.98
CA ALA A 4 9.27 11.65 10.71
C ALA A 4 8.88 11.13 9.32
N ALA A 5 7.58 11.09 9.01
CA ALA A 5 7.12 10.82 7.66
C ALA A 5 5.96 11.73 7.24
N VAL A 6 5.94 12.06 5.96
CA VAL A 6 4.82 12.70 5.27
C VAL A 6 4.35 11.78 4.16
N ILE A 7 3.10 11.32 4.27
CA ILE A 7 2.44 10.49 3.27
C ILE A 7 1.49 11.37 2.46
N ALA A 8 1.75 11.50 1.16
CA ALA A 8 0.90 12.26 0.24
C ALA A 8 -0.24 11.37 -0.29
N ALA A 9 -1.45 11.53 0.24
CA ALA A 9 -2.66 10.77 -0.13
C ALA A 9 -3.82 11.68 -0.59
N ALA A 10 -3.52 12.90 -1.03
CA ALA A 10 -4.52 13.91 -1.37
C ALA A 10 -5.02 13.86 -2.83
N GLY A 11 -4.32 13.12 -3.69
CA GLY A 11 -4.52 13.16 -5.14
C GLY A 11 -5.89 12.69 -5.63
N LEU A 12 -6.36 13.31 -6.71
CA LEU A 12 -7.42 12.77 -7.56
C LEU A 12 -6.85 11.55 -8.31
N SER A 13 -7.38 10.35 -8.07
CA SER A 13 -7.10 9.20 -8.95
C SER A 13 -7.76 9.41 -10.31
N SER A 14 -7.10 10.19 -11.15
CA SER A 14 -7.62 10.69 -12.43
C SER A 14 -7.70 9.61 -13.52
N ARG A 15 -7.00 8.48 -13.35
CA ARG A 15 -6.95 7.40 -14.35
C ARG A 15 -7.82 6.18 -14.01
N MET A 16 -8.01 5.86 -12.72
CA MET A 16 -8.77 4.67 -12.29
C MET A 16 -10.16 4.94 -11.69
N ARG A 17 -10.54 6.20 -11.41
CA ARG A 17 -11.72 6.50 -10.58
C ARG A 17 -11.69 5.78 -9.21
N GLU A 18 -10.49 5.45 -8.72
CA GLU A 18 -10.21 4.61 -7.53
C GLU A 18 -9.72 5.39 -6.34
N PHE A 19 -10.27 5.13 -5.16
CA PHE A 19 -9.63 5.63 -3.96
C PHE A 19 -8.58 4.65 -3.44
N LYS A 20 -7.46 4.58 -4.16
CA LYS A 20 -6.38 3.59 -3.97
C LYS A 20 -5.91 3.41 -2.53
N PRO A 21 -5.75 4.47 -1.70
CA PRO A 21 -5.31 4.31 -0.32
C PRO A 21 -6.18 3.33 0.49
N MET A 22 -7.46 3.17 0.12
CA MET A 22 -8.43 2.29 0.78
C MET A 22 -8.50 0.88 0.20
N LEU A 23 -7.77 0.57 -0.88
CA LEU A 23 -7.74 -0.78 -1.44
C LEU A 23 -7.08 -1.74 -0.44
N CYS A 24 -7.65 -2.93 -0.25
CA CYS A 24 -7.13 -3.91 0.72
C CYS A 24 -6.05 -4.80 0.09
N LEU A 25 -4.85 -4.77 0.67
CA LEU A 25 -3.75 -5.69 0.38
C LEU A 25 -3.60 -6.64 1.58
N GLY A 26 -4.02 -7.89 1.40
CA GLY A 26 -4.15 -8.84 2.51
C GLY A 26 -5.32 -8.50 3.43
N THR A 27 -5.04 -8.13 4.68
CA THR A 27 -6.02 -7.71 5.71
C THR A 27 -5.93 -6.22 6.05
N MET A 28 -5.10 -5.46 5.33
CA MET A 28 -4.84 -4.05 5.59
C MET A 28 -5.11 -3.24 4.34
N THR A 29 -5.56 -2.00 4.49
CA THR A 29 -5.58 -1.10 3.33
C THR A 29 -4.17 -0.71 2.92
N ILE A 30 -3.99 -0.31 1.67
CA ILE A 30 -2.70 0.16 1.12
C ILE A 30 -2.09 1.23 2.03
N ILE A 31 -2.89 2.21 2.48
CA ILE A 31 -2.39 3.27 3.36
C ILE A 31 -1.97 2.74 4.73
N GLU A 32 -2.68 1.75 5.27
CA GLU A 32 -2.31 1.12 6.54
C GLU A 32 -1.00 0.37 6.43
N ARG A 33 -0.77 -0.32 5.30
CA ARG A 33 0.51 -0.99 5.03
C ARG A 33 1.66 0.01 4.96
N VAL A 34 1.50 1.13 4.24
CA VAL A 34 2.51 2.21 4.20
C VAL A 34 2.83 2.73 5.60
N ILE A 35 1.79 3.01 6.40
CA ILE A 35 1.95 3.47 7.79
C ILE A 35 2.68 2.42 8.64
N GLN A 36 2.30 1.14 8.52
CA GLN A 36 2.92 0.04 9.27
C GLN A 36 4.41 -0.10 8.93
N ASN A 37 4.79 -0.04 7.66
CA ASN A 37 6.19 -0.20 7.24
C ASN A 37 7.07 0.93 7.80
N LEU A 38 6.59 2.18 7.73
CA LEU A 38 7.27 3.35 8.31
C LEU A 38 7.38 3.25 9.84
N ARG A 39 6.33 2.79 10.52
CA ARG A 39 6.38 2.55 11.98
C ARG A 39 7.36 1.45 12.36
N SER A 40 7.41 0.37 11.59
CA SER A 40 8.33 -0.76 11.82
C SER A 40 9.81 -0.38 11.59
N ALA A 41 10.06 0.66 10.78
CA ALA A 41 11.37 1.27 10.64
C ALA A 41 11.75 2.20 11.81
N GLY A 42 10.80 2.58 12.68
CA GLY A 42 11.06 3.44 13.83
C GLY A 42 10.66 4.90 13.63
N THR A 43 9.90 5.24 12.58
CA THR A 43 9.36 6.59 12.40
C THR A 43 8.44 6.96 13.59
N GLU A 44 8.68 8.11 14.23
CA GLU A 44 7.99 8.57 15.45
C GLU A 44 6.74 9.42 15.18
N GLU A 45 6.76 10.30 14.17
CA GLU A 45 5.61 11.10 13.77
C GLU A 45 5.30 10.84 12.29
N ILE A 46 4.06 10.46 12.00
CA ILE A 46 3.57 10.24 10.63
C ILE A 46 2.43 11.22 10.39
N VAL A 47 2.58 12.04 9.35
CA VAL A 47 1.54 12.93 8.84
C VAL A 47 0.99 12.35 7.54
N VAL A 48 -0.31 12.10 7.49
CA VAL A 48 -1.03 11.70 6.27
C VAL A 48 -1.77 12.91 5.74
N VAL A 49 -1.46 13.30 4.51
CA VAL A 49 -2.10 14.42 3.83
C VAL A 49 -3.26 13.89 3.00
N THR A 50 -4.49 14.22 3.39
CA THR A 50 -5.75 13.79 2.76
C THR A 50 -6.26 14.85 1.78
N GLY A 51 -7.17 14.49 0.89
CA GLY A 51 -7.72 15.40 -0.11
C GLY A 51 -9.04 14.87 -0.67
N TYR A 52 -9.00 14.34 -1.89
CA TYR A 52 -10.14 13.62 -2.47
C TYR A 52 -10.63 12.53 -1.52
N LYS A 53 -11.96 12.47 -1.27
CA LYS A 53 -12.59 11.55 -0.28
C LYS A 53 -11.92 11.56 1.11
N SER A 54 -11.41 12.72 1.55
CA SER A 54 -10.77 12.91 2.87
C SER A 54 -11.58 12.34 4.03
N GLU A 55 -12.88 12.59 4.10
CA GLU A 55 -13.74 12.09 5.19
C GLU A 55 -13.70 10.55 5.35
N LEU A 56 -13.66 9.83 4.22
CA LEU A 56 -13.57 8.37 4.22
C LEU A 56 -12.22 7.90 4.79
N LEU A 57 -11.12 8.51 4.32
CA LEU A 57 -9.76 8.16 4.74
C LEU A 57 -9.50 8.54 6.20
N GLU A 58 -9.94 9.73 6.60
CA GLU A 58 -9.79 10.24 7.97
C GLU A 58 -10.56 9.38 8.96
N LYS A 59 -11.80 8.96 8.61
CA LYS A 59 -12.57 8.02 9.42
C LYS A 59 -11.88 6.66 9.53
N HIS A 60 -11.34 6.13 8.43
CA HIS A 60 -10.60 4.87 8.41
C HIS A 60 -9.34 4.93 9.30
N LEU A 61 -8.63 6.05 9.26
CA LEU A 61 -7.39 6.25 10.01
C LEU A 61 -7.61 6.80 11.43
N ALA A 62 -8.85 7.05 11.86
CA ALA A 62 -9.14 7.69 13.16
C ALA A 62 -8.62 6.90 14.37
N SER A 63 -8.57 5.57 14.26
CA SER A 63 -8.03 4.67 15.30
C SER A 63 -6.51 4.48 15.21
N ARG A 64 -5.85 5.09 14.22
CA ARG A 64 -4.41 4.95 13.98
C ARG A 64 -3.67 6.13 14.59
N SER A 65 -2.49 5.89 15.17
CA SER A 65 -1.63 6.94 15.76
C SER A 65 -0.88 7.72 14.67
N VAL A 66 -1.64 8.42 13.81
CA VAL A 66 -1.14 9.30 12.76
C VAL A 66 -1.77 10.68 12.88
N ARG A 67 -1.09 11.70 12.35
CA ARG A 67 -1.62 13.06 12.24
C ARG A 67 -2.23 13.24 10.86
N LEU A 68 -3.47 13.71 10.82
CA LEU A 68 -4.19 13.97 9.56
C LEU A 68 -4.07 15.45 9.19
N CYS A 69 -3.86 15.72 7.90
CA CYS A 69 -3.88 17.07 7.36
C CYS A 69 -4.65 17.10 6.03
N LYS A 70 -5.71 17.89 5.95
CA LYS A 70 -6.55 17.97 4.75
C LYS A 70 -6.08 19.06 3.82
N ASN A 71 -5.72 18.70 2.59
CA ASN A 71 -5.59 19.63 1.49
C ASN A 71 -6.98 19.91 0.90
N THR A 72 -7.55 21.07 1.23
CA THR A 72 -8.88 21.49 0.72
C THR A 72 -8.87 21.86 -0.76
N HIS A 73 -7.71 22.21 -1.32
CA HIS A 73 -7.51 22.61 -2.72
C HIS A 73 -6.88 21.48 -3.56
N TYR A 74 -7.10 20.22 -3.17
CA TYR A 74 -6.46 19.05 -3.80
C TYR A 74 -6.71 18.92 -5.31
N ALA A 75 -7.79 19.52 -5.84
CA ALA A 75 -8.12 19.49 -7.26
C ALA A 75 -7.32 20.51 -8.10
N GLU A 76 -6.81 21.56 -7.46
CA GLU A 76 -6.13 22.69 -8.11
C GLU A 76 -4.62 22.70 -7.84
N THR A 77 -4.18 21.91 -6.86
CA THR A 77 -2.82 21.87 -6.37
C THR A 77 -2.05 20.65 -6.87
N LYS A 78 -0.72 20.71 -6.81
CA LYS A 78 0.16 19.61 -7.19
C LYS A 78 0.52 18.78 -5.96
N MET A 79 1.11 17.61 -6.21
CA MET A 79 1.62 16.74 -5.13
C MET A 79 2.60 17.47 -4.20
N LEU A 80 3.46 18.35 -4.73
CA LEU A 80 4.39 19.14 -3.91
C LEU A 80 3.67 20.02 -2.89
N ASP A 81 2.52 20.61 -3.24
CA ASP A 81 1.75 21.44 -2.31
C ASP A 81 1.23 20.60 -1.13
N SER A 82 0.79 19.37 -1.42
CA SER A 82 0.37 18.41 -0.39
C SER A 82 1.55 18.00 0.50
N ILE A 83 2.71 17.73 -0.07
CA ILE A 83 3.94 17.44 0.68
C ILE A 83 4.31 18.62 1.58
N CYS A 84 4.31 19.84 1.05
CA CYS A 84 4.60 21.06 1.81
C CYS A 84 3.60 21.28 2.95
N LEU A 85 2.32 21.00 2.73
CA LEU A 85 1.29 21.04 3.77
C LEU A 85 1.58 20.01 4.88
N GLY A 86 1.96 18.79 4.52
CA GLY A 86 2.34 17.75 5.47
C GLY A 86 3.59 18.11 6.28
N LEU A 87 4.62 18.64 5.61
CA LEU A 87 5.87 19.10 6.25
C LEU A 87 5.62 20.22 7.27
N LYS A 88 4.73 21.16 6.97
CA LYS A 88 4.31 22.23 7.91
C LYS A 88 3.50 21.71 9.10
N THR A 89 2.95 20.51 8.99
CA THR A 89 2.07 19.90 10.00
C THR A 89 2.83 19.05 11.02
N LEU A 90 4.09 18.69 10.72
CA LEU A 90 5.00 18.04 11.66
C LEU A 90 5.23 18.92 12.90
N ARG A 91 5.13 18.35 14.10
CA ARG A 91 5.25 19.09 15.37
C ARG A 91 6.42 18.65 16.23
N THR A 92 6.81 17.40 16.11
CA THR A 92 7.90 16.81 16.88
C THR A 92 9.25 17.21 16.30
N SER A 93 10.29 17.20 17.14
CA SER A 93 11.65 17.37 16.64
C SER A 93 12.10 16.08 15.96
N TYR A 94 12.43 16.18 14.68
CA TYR A 94 13.00 15.11 13.87
C TYR A 94 14.36 15.55 13.30
N ASP A 95 15.17 14.57 12.88
CA ASP A 95 16.45 14.78 12.20
C ASP A 95 16.28 14.68 10.67
N ALA A 96 15.41 13.78 10.21
CA ALA A 96 15.06 13.61 8.80
C ALA A 96 13.60 13.17 8.62
N VAL A 97 13.06 13.34 7.42
CA VAL A 97 11.68 13.02 7.08
C VAL A 97 11.60 12.16 5.82
N PHE A 98 10.87 11.05 5.92
CA PHE A 98 10.45 10.26 4.78
C PHE A 98 9.29 10.94 4.06
N ILE A 99 9.36 11.03 2.74
CA ILE A 99 8.29 11.53 1.88
C ILE A 99 7.91 10.43 0.91
N THR A 100 6.64 10.00 0.97
CA THR A 100 6.13 8.90 0.15
C THR A 100 4.71 9.16 -0.35
N PRO A 101 4.33 8.68 -1.54
CA PRO A 101 2.93 8.55 -1.92
C PRO A 101 2.19 7.59 -0.98
N GLY A 102 0.89 7.79 -0.85
CA GLY A 102 0.01 6.92 -0.06
C GLY A 102 -0.38 5.61 -0.73
N ASP A 103 0.15 5.32 -1.92
CA ASP A 103 -0.21 4.18 -2.76
C ASP A 103 0.97 3.27 -3.15
N VAL A 104 2.12 3.38 -2.47
CA VAL A 104 3.31 2.51 -2.65
C VAL A 104 3.50 1.61 -1.41
N PRO A 105 2.72 0.53 -1.25
CA PRO A 105 2.61 -0.20 0.02
C PRO A 105 3.70 -1.23 0.28
N LEU A 106 4.52 -1.58 -0.70
CA LEU A 106 5.41 -2.74 -0.61
C LEU A 106 6.87 -2.42 -0.30
N VAL A 107 7.20 -1.16 0.03
CA VAL A 107 8.54 -0.81 0.48
C VAL A 107 8.91 -1.59 1.74
N ARG A 108 10.01 -2.34 1.69
CA ARG A 108 10.48 -3.17 2.80
C ARG A 108 11.04 -2.31 3.93
N THR A 109 10.85 -2.75 5.16
CA THR A 109 11.42 -2.08 6.34
C THR A 109 12.96 -2.04 6.29
N ASP A 110 13.61 -3.05 5.72
CA ASP A 110 15.07 -3.07 5.54
C ASP A 110 15.56 -1.96 4.61
N THR A 111 14.82 -1.69 3.52
CA THR A 111 15.10 -0.57 2.60
C THR A 111 15.06 0.77 3.35
N LEU A 112 14.05 0.97 4.20
CA LEU A 112 13.94 2.17 5.02
C LEU A 112 15.15 2.32 5.97
N ARG A 113 15.55 1.23 6.63
CA ARG A 113 16.73 1.22 7.53
C ARG A 113 18.05 1.45 6.80
N GLN A 114 18.19 0.94 5.58
CA GLN A 114 19.34 1.23 4.71
C GLN A 114 19.40 2.72 4.36
N MET A 115 18.26 3.35 4.04
CA MET A 115 18.20 4.79 3.80
C MET A 115 18.62 5.61 5.03
N GLU A 116 18.19 5.22 6.23
CA GLU A 116 18.53 5.91 7.49
C GLU A 116 20.04 5.88 7.79
N THR A 117 20.73 4.83 7.34
CA THR A 117 22.16 4.62 7.60
C THR A 117 23.07 5.11 6.47
N ALA A 118 22.51 5.61 5.36
CA ALA A 118 23.28 6.09 4.21
C ALA A 118 24.11 7.36 4.49
N GLY A 119 23.84 8.08 5.59
CA GLY A 119 24.66 9.21 6.05
C GLY A 119 24.64 10.45 5.14
N ALA A 120 23.69 10.54 4.20
CA ALA A 120 23.55 11.66 3.28
C ALA A 120 22.32 12.53 3.61
N GLY A 121 22.38 13.81 3.21
CA GLY A 121 21.32 14.78 3.48
C GLY A 121 20.03 14.54 2.69
N ILE A 122 20.12 13.89 1.53
CA ILE A 122 18.98 13.52 0.70
C ILE A 122 19.25 12.13 0.14
N VAL A 123 18.38 11.17 0.45
CA VAL A 123 18.54 9.76 0.06
C VAL A 123 17.32 9.30 -0.72
N ARG A 124 17.54 8.55 -1.80
CA ARG A 124 16.49 7.94 -2.61
C ARG A 124 16.88 6.51 -2.97
N PRO A 125 15.99 5.52 -2.82
CA PRO A 125 16.27 4.15 -3.22
C PRO A 125 16.17 4.02 -4.74
N VAL A 126 17.01 3.15 -5.29
CA VAL A 126 17.04 2.73 -6.68
C VAL A 126 17.07 1.22 -6.72
N CYS A 127 16.23 0.61 -7.56
CA CYS A 127 16.20 -0.84 -7.74
C CYS A 127 16.25 -1.13 -9.24
N GLY A 128 17.30 -1.82 -9.70
CA GLY A 128 17.47 -2.13 -11.13
C GLY A 128 17.58 -0.86 -11.98
N GLY A 129 18.22 0.18 -11.45
CA GLY A 129 18.36 1.48 -12.12
C GLY A 129 17.09 2.34 -12.14
N GLN A 130 15.98 1.89 -11.53
CA GLN A 130 14.75 2.67 -11.40
C GLN A 130 14.68 3.36 -10.03
N PRO A 131 14.66 4.71 -9.98
CA PRO A 131 14.50 5.43 -8.72
C PRO A 131 13.07 5.33 -8.20
N GLY A 132 12.93 5.10 -6.90
CA GLY A 132 11.64 4.87 -6.25
C GLY A 132 11.39 5.70 -4.99
N HIS A 133 10.50 5.18 -4.15
CA HIS A 133 10.01 5.75 -2.91
C HIS A 133 10.38 4.88 -1.69
N PRO A 134 10.41 5.46 -0.47
CA PRO A 134 10.27 6.89 -0.17
C PRO A 134 11.53 7.67 -0.54
N VAL A 135 11.47 9.00 -0.44
CA VAL A 135 12.67 9.84 -0.36
C VAL A 135 12.89 10.23 1.10
N LEU A 136 14.12 10.16 1.60
CA LEU A 136 14.50 10.65 2.92
C LEU A 136 15.22 12.00 2.78
N ILE A 137 14.76 13.02 3.50
CA ILE A 137 15.33 14.37 3.45
C ILE A 137 15.68 14.82 4.86
N ALA A 138 16.93 15.24 5.06
CA ALA A 138 17.40 15.82 6.31
C ALA A 138 16.68 17.14 6.59
N ARG A 139 16.40 17.39 7.87
CA ARG A 139 15.59 18.54 8.32
C ARG A 139 16.12 19.89 7.84
N GLU A 140 17.44 20.03 7.73
CA GLU A 140 18.12 21.25 7.29
C GLU A 140 17.76 21.71 5.86
N TYR A 141 17.23 20.80 5.02
CA TYR A 141 16.80 21.11 3.66
C TYR A 141 15.31 21.43 3.53
N ILE A 142 14.51 21.17 4.56
CA ILE A 142 13.06 21.36 4.54
C ILE A 142 12.66 22.83 4.29
N PRO A 143 13.31 23.85 4.88
CA PRO A 143 12.99 25.25 4.58
C PRO A 143 13.12 25.61 3.09
N GLN A 144 14.08 25.03 2.39
CA GLN A 144 14.35 25.26 0.97
C GLN A 144 13.30 24.55 0.12
N ILE A 145 12.93 23.30 0.47
CA ILE A 145 11.82 22.58 -0.19
C ILE A 145 10.51 23.38 -0.06
N LEU A 146 10.20 23.91 1.12
CA LEU A 146 9.00 24.72 1.37
C LEU A 146 8.98 26.04 0.58
N LYS A 147 10.15 26.59 0.23
CA LYS A 147 10.30 27.82 -0.57
C LYS A 147 10.30 27.57 -2.07
N TYR A 148 10.46 26.33 -2.52
CA TYR A 148 10.48 26.01 -3.95
C TYR A 148 9.13 26.36 -4.62
N ARG A 149 9.20 26.97 -5.81
CA ARG A 149 8.03 27.38 -6.62
C ARG A 149 8.08 26.87 -8.05
N GLY A 150 9.03 26.01 -8.39
CA GLY A 150 9.18 25.47 -9.73
C GLY A 150 8.11 24.42 -10.08
N SER A 151 8.00 24.10 -11.37
CA SER A 151 6.95 23.22 -11.90
C SER A 151 7.26 21.73 -11.80
N LYS A 152 8.51 21.36 -11.51
CA LYS A 152 9.03 19.97 -11.53
C LYS A 152 8.77 19.18 -10.22
N GLY A 153 7.88 19.65 -9.36
CA GLY A 153 7.48 18.98 -8.12
C GLY A 153 8.65 18.75 -7.13
N LEU A 154 8.56 17.72 -6.30
CA LEU A 154 9.59 17.39 -5.31
C LEU A 154 10.94 17.09 -5.97
N ARG A 155 10.96 16.42 -7.12
CA ARG A 155 12.19 16.16 -7.90
C ARG A 155 12.91 17.46 -8.26
N GLY A 156 12.16 18.47 -8.70
CA GLY A 156 12.69 19.80 -8.98
C GLY A 156 13.17 20.54 -7.73
N ALA A 157 12.44 20.40 -6.63
CA ALA A 157 12.80 21.01 -5.35
C ALA A 157 14.12 20.45 -4.81
N MET A 158 14.31 19.13 -4.87
CA MET A 158 15.57 18.47 -4.47
C MET A 158 16.74 18.83 -5.39
N ALA A 159 16.51 18.88 -6.72
CA ALA A 159 17.56 19.26 -7.67
C ALA A 159 18.02 20.73 -7.52
N ALA A 160 17.25 21.58 -6.84
CA ALA A 160 17.60 22.96 -6.53
C ALA A 160 18.37 23.11 -5.21
N LEU A 161 18.60 22.02 -4.47
CA LEU A 161 19.39 22.02 -3.23
C LEU A 161 20.89 21.97 -3.54
N PRO A 162 21.74 22.49 -2.64
CA PRO A 162 23.19 22.51 -2.83
C PRO A 162 23.83 21.12 -2.78
N GLN A 163 23.21 20.16 -2.08
CA GLN A 163 23.67 18.79 -2.00
C GLN A 163 22.92 17.93 -3.04
N PRO A 164 23.63 17.08 -3.81
CA PRO A 164 22.97 16.16 -4.74
C PRO A 164 22.17 15.08 -3.99
N VAL A 165 21.16 14.54 -4.66
CA VAL A 165 20.44 13.36 -4.20
C VAL A 165 21.40 12.17 -4.20
N THR A 166 21.52 11.47 -3.08
CA THR A 166 22.27 10.23 -2.98
C THR A 166 21.33 9.07 -3.27
N ASP A 167 21.58 8.42 -4.40
CA ASP A 167 20.87 7.20 -4.78
C ASP A 167 21.53 6.00 -4.09
N ILE A 168 20.73 5.17 -3.42
CA ILE A 168 21.18 3.90 -2.85
C ILE A 168 20.57 2.74 -3.64
N GLU A 169 21.40 1.80 -4.07
CA GLU A 169 20.90 0.60 -4.75
C GLU A 169 20.34 -0.38 -3.72
N VAL A 170 19.12 -0.87 -3.94
CA VAL A 170 18.41 -1.79 -3.05
C VAL A 170 17.78 -2.92 -3.84
N ASP A 171 17.78 -4.11 -3.26
CA ASP A 171 17.02 -5.26 -3.78
C ASP A 171 15.58 -5.23 -3.24
N ASP A 172 14.84 -4.21 -3.70
CA ASP A 172 13.47 -3.96 -3.31
C ASP A 172 12.70 -3.30 -4.46
N SER A 173 12.04 -4.10 -5.29
CA SER A 173 11.18 -3.58 -6.36
C SER A 173 9.91 -2.91 -5.82
N GLY A 174 9.57 -3.11 -4.54
CA GLY A 174 8.44 -2.48 -3.86
C GLY A 174 8.53 -0.96 -3.83
N ILE A 175 9.73 -0.38 -4.02
CA ILE A 175 9.95 1.08 -4.06
C ILE A 175 9.26 1.78 -5.23
N THR A 176 8.92 1.05 -6.31
CA THR A 176 8.27 1.60 -7.51
C THR A 176 6.86 1.08 -7.73
N MET A 177 6.36 0.17 -6.89
CA MET A 177 5.06 -0.44 -7.12
C MET A 177 3.94 0.37 -6.51
N ASP A 178 3.22 1.10 -7.35
CA ASP A 178 1.97 1.74 -6.98
C ASP A 178 0.74 0.94 -7.44
N ALA A 179 -0.44 1.35 -7.00
CA ALA A 179 -1.71 0.80 -7.46
C ALA A 179 -2.35 1.72 -8.52
N ASP A 180 -1.65 2.11 -9.59
CA ASP A 180 -2.19 2.98 -10.65
C ASP A 180 -3.28 2.34 -11.50
N THR A 181 -3.21 1.03 -11.76
CA THR A 181 -4.16 0.25 -12.59
C THR A 181 -4.63 -1.03 -11.88
N PRO A 182 -5.73 -1.69 -12.31
CA PRO A 182 -6.13 -2.98 -11.75
C PRO A 182 -5.06 -4.07 -11.98
N GLN A 183 -4.27 -3.95 -13.05
CA GLN A 183 -3.11 -4.79 -13.32
C GLN A 183 -2.03 -4.58 -12.26
N ASP A 184 -1.74 -3.32 -11.89
CA ASP A 184 -0.76 -2.97 -10.87
C ASP A 184 -1.22 -3.47 -9.50
N PHE A 185 -2.50 -3.33 -9.17
CA PHE A 185 -3.05 -3.90 -7.94
C PHE A 185 -2.96 -5.43 -7.90
N ARG A 186 -3.17 -6.13 -9.03
CA ARG A 186 -2.91 -7.58 -9.11
C ARG A 186 -1.42 -7.90 -8.97
N ALA A 187 -0.53 -7.06 -9.48
CA ALA A 187 0.91 -7.22 -9.29
C ALA A 187 1.29 -7.02 -7.82
N LEU A 188 0.75 -6.00 -7.15
CA LEU A 188 0.90 -5.77 -5.71
C LEU A 188 0.43 -6.97 -4.89
N ARG A 189 -0.74 -7.54 -5.21
CA ARG A 189 -1.23 -8.74 -4.52
C ARG A 189 -0.33 -9.97 -4.73
N ARG A 190 0.15 -10.19 -5.95
CA ARG A 190 1.12 -11.26 -6.23
C ARG A 190 2.43 -11.03 -5.49
N GLN A 191 2.89 -9.79 -5.42
CA GLN A 191 4.15 -9.46 -4.78
C GLN A 191 4.06 -9.42 -3.25
N GLU A 192 2.92 -9.06 -2.66
CA GLU A 192 2.68 -9.27 -1.23
C GLU A 192 2.89 -10.76 -0.86
N MET A 193 2.38 -11.66 -1.70
CA MET A 193 2.58 -13.09 -1.55
C MET A 193 4.04 -13.50 -1.85
N SER A 194 4.71 -12.84 -2.79
CA SER A 194 6.08 -13.16 -3.20
C SER A 194 7.21 -12.44 -2.45
N ILE A 195 6.95 -11.44 -1.59
CA ILE A 195 7.99 -10.78 -0.76
C ILE A 195 8.68 -11.81 0.15
N HIS A 196 8.09 -12.99 0.30
CA HIS A 196 8.69 -14.14 0.97
C HIS A 196 9.51 -15.06 0.04
N ASN A 197 9.40 -14.97 -1.31
CA ASN A 197 9.90 -15.97 -2.28
C ASN A 197 10.22 -15.42 -3.71
N THR A 198 10.90 -14.27 -3.88
CA THR A 198 11.23 -13.75 -5.24
C THR A 198 12.21 -14.68 -5.98
N GLY A 199 11.85 -15.13 -7.19
CA GLY A 199 12.69 -16.01 -8.04
C GLY A 199 12.55 -17.51 -7.76
N GLN A 200 11.73 -17.89 -6.77
CA GLN A 200 11.45 -19.28 -6.41
C GLN A 200 10.00 -19.62 -6.67
N LEU A 201 9.70 -20.90 -6.88
CA LEU A 201 8.33 -21.39 -6.88
C LEU A 201 7.70 -21.11 -5.50
N TRP A 202 6.40 -20.82 -5.47
CA TRP A 202 5.67 -20.54 -4.24
C TRP A 202 4.22 -21.05 -4.34
N PRO A 203 3.55 -21.33 -3.21
CA PRO A 203 2.18 -21.84 -3.23
C PRO A 203 1.16 -20.71 -3.45
N ASP A 204 0.56 -20.66 -4.64
CA ASP A 204 -0.56 -19.77 -4.95
C ASP A 204 -1.91 -20.46 -4.69
N ILE A 205 -2.61 -20.04 -3.64
CA ILE A 205 -3.84 -20.70 -3.17
C ILE A 205 -5.00 -19.73 -3.10
N HIS A 206 -6.08 -20.08 -3.79
CA HIS A 206 -7.33 -19.34 -3.80
C HIS A 206 -8.40 -20.11 -3.03
N ILE A 207 -8.82 -19.58 -1.87
CA ILE A 207 -9.73 -20.28 -0.95
C ILE A 207 -11.17 -19.83 -1.17
N HIS A 208 -12.04 -20.77 -1.52
CA HIS A 208 -13.46 -20.57 -1.75
C HIS A 208 -14.28 -21.35 -0.71
N ILE A 209 -15.36 -20.75 -0.21
CA ILE A 209 -16.31 -21.40 0.71
C ILE A 209 -17.63 -21.60 -0.03
N ALA A 210 -18.17 -22.81 0.02
CA ALA A 210 -19.42 -23.17 -0.63
C ALA A 210 -20.43 -23.78 0.35
N LYS A 211 -21.71 -23.59 0.05
CA LYS A 211 -22.86 -24.24 0.68
C LYS A 211 -23.91 -24.44 -0.40
N GLY A 212 -23.90 -25.60 -1.05
CA GLY A 212 -24.58 -25.79 -2.33
C GLY A 212 -23.81 -25.11 -3.44
N ASP A 213 -23.96 -23.79 -3.57
CA ASP A 213 -23.17 -22.92 -4.46
C ASP A 213 -22.00 -22.23 -3.73
N THR A 214 -21.09 -21.62 -4.50
CA THR A 214 -20.01 -20.78 -3.94
C THR A 214 -20.60 -19.54 -3.25
N VAL A 215 -20.28 -19.40 -1.97
CA VAL A 215 -20.69 -18.29 -1.10
C VAL A 215 -19.58 -17.25 -0.98
N LEU A 216 -18.40 -17.66 -0.52
CA LEU A 216 -17.26 -16.77 -0.39
C LEU A 216 -16.18 -17.12 -1.40
N THR A 217 -15.69 -16.08 -2.05
CA THR A 217 -14.46 -16.07 -2.83
C THR A 217 -13.57 -14.97 -2.26
N PRO A 218 -12.28 -14.91 -2.64
CA PRO A 218 -11.43 -13.79 -2.27
C PRO A 218 -12.05 -12.43 -2.65
N GLU A 219 -12.74 -12.36 -3.78
CA GLU A 219 -13.43 -11.14 -4.24
C GLU A 219 -14.61 -10.78 -3.33
N THR A 220 -15.49 -11.73 -3.00
CA THR A 220 -16.66 -11.41 -2.18
C THR A 220 -16.30 -11.16 -0.72
N ALA A 221 -15.24 -11.79 -0.20
CA ALA A 221 -14.68 -11.47 1.11
C ALA A 221 -14.12 -10.03 1.14
N GLN A 222 -13.32 -9.65 0.13
CA GLN A 222 -12.83 -8.27 -0.01
C GLN A 222 -13.98 -7.27 -0.11
N TYR A 223 -15.09 -7.65 -0.74
CA TYR A 223 -16.28 -6.81 -0.79
C TYR A 223 -16.91 -6.55 0.58
N LEU A 224 -17.09 -7.60 1.39
CA LEU A 224 -17.61 -7.43 2.75
C LEU A 224 -16.66 -6.57 3.60
N GLU A 225 -15.36 -6.76 3.47
CA GLU A 225 -14.32 -5.95 4.13
C GLU A 225 -14.45 -4.47 3.74
N MET A 226 -14.59 -4.18 2.44
CA MET A 226 -14.77 -2.81 1.95
C MET A 226 -16.07 -2.17 2.45
N ILE A 227 -17.16 -2.94 2.58
CA ILE A 227 -18.40 -2.43 3.21
C ILE A 227 -18.13 -2.07 4.68
N GLY A 228 -17.41 -2.92 5.42
CA GLY A 228 -17.01 -2.66 6.80
C GLY A 228 -16.20 -1.37 6.94
N HIS A 229 -15.16 -1.19 6.12
CA HIS A 229 -14.31 0.00 6.15
C HIS A 229 -15.04 1.29 5.74
N THR A 230 -15.85 1.22 4.68
CA THR A 230 -16.47 2.43 4.11
C THR A 230 -17.80 2.79 4.75
N GLY A 231 -18.46 1.85 5.42
CA GLY A 231 -19.82 2.02 5.93
C GLY A 231 -20.86 2.26 4.83
N SER A 232 -20.56 1.92 3.58
CA SER A 232 -21.43 2.18 2.43
C SER A 232 -21.17 1.18 1.31
N ILE A 233 -22.22 0.49 0.86
CA ILE A 233 -22.16 -0.40 -0.31
C ILE A 233 -21.69 0.36 -1.55
N GLN A 234 -22.16 1.59 -1.76
CA GLN A 234 -21.78 2.40 -2.92
C GLN A 234 -20.29 2.74 -2.90
N ASN A 235 -19.76 3.13 -1.74
CA ASN A 235 -18.34 3.43 -1.60
C ASN A 235 -17.50 2.17 -1.71
N ALA A 236 -17.95 1.04 -1.16
CA ALA A 236 -17.28 -0.25 -1.32
C ALA A 236 -17.20 -0.66 -2.80
N CYS A 237 -18.31 -0.61 -3.55
CA CYS A 237 -18.31 -0.87 -4.99
C CYS A 237 -17.37 0.07 -5.74
N ALA A 238 -17.38 1.36 -5.39
CA ALA A 238 -16.50 2.36 -6.00
C ALA A 238 -15.01 2.14 -5.69
N CYS A 239 -14.69 1.55 -4.53
CA CYS A 239 -13.32 1.13 -4.20
C CYS A 239 -12.93 -0.18 -4.89
N MET A 240 -13.87 -0.93 -5.48
CA MET A 240 -13.63 -2.26 -6.06
C MET A 240 -13.90 -2.34 -7.57
N HIS A 241 -14.13 -1.22 -8.25
CA HIS A 241 -14.27 -1.15 -9.71
C HIS A 241 -15.45 -1.93 -10.23
N MET A 242 -16.47 -2.06 -9.39
CA MET A 242 -17.70 -2.72 -9.75
C MET A 242 -18.86 -1.74 -9.72
N SER A 243 -19.83 -2.00 -10.60
CA SER A 243 -21.08 -1.25 -10.57
C SER A 243 -21.80 -1.49 -9.25
N TYR A 244 -22.58 -0.50 -8.83
CA TYR A 244 -23.46 -0.64 -7.67
C TYR A 244 -24.41 -1.85 -7.81
N SER A 245 -24.90 -2.12 -9.03
CA SER A 245 -25.74 -3.28 -9.35
C SER A 245 -25.01 -4.62 -9.18
N ARG A 246 -23.73 -4.69 -9.55
CA ARG A 246 -22.91 -5.90 -9.35
C ARG A 246 -22.70 -6.17 -7.86
N GLY A 247 -22.42 -5.14 -7.06
CA GLY A 247 -22.33 -5.27 -5.60
C GLY A 247 -23.59 -5.89 -4.99
N TRP A 248 -24.77 -5.38 -5.37
CA TRP A 248 -26.06 -5.98 -4.96
C TRP A 248 -26.22 -7.43 -5.39
N THR A 249 -25.81 -7.76 -6.61
CA THR A 249 -25.91 -9.13 -7.14
C THR A 249 -25.05 -10.08 -6.32
N LEU A 250 -23.81 -9.70 -5.99
CA LEU A 250 -22.91 -10.48 -5.14
C LEU A 250 -23.49 -10.66 -3.75
N LEU A 251 -23.95 -9.57 -3.11
CA LEU A 251 -24.50 -9.62 -1.75
C LEU A 251 -25.76 -10.50 -1.67
N ASN A 252 -26.71 -10.29 -2.57
CA ASN A 252 -27.96 -11.05 -2.59
C ASN A 252 -27.70 -12.55 -2.83
N LYS A 253 -26.73 -12.89 -3.68
CA LYS A 253 -26.33 -14.29 -3.89
C LYS A 253 -25.78 -14.91 -2.61
N MET A 254 -24.86 -14.22 -1.93
CA MET A 254 -24.29 -14.71 -0.67
C MET A 254 -25.37 -14.90 0.41
N GLU A 255 -26.22 -13.91 0.61
CA GLU A 255 -27.28 -13.94 1.63
C GLU A 255 -28.32 -15.02 1.35
N LYS A 256 -28.65 -15.26 0.07
CA LYS A 256 -29.55 -16.34 -0.36
C LYS A 256 -29.00 -17.71 0.03
N GLU A 257 -27.74 -18.01 -0.31
CA GLU A 257 -27.13 -19.31 0.01
C GLU A 257 -26.95 -19.50 1.52
N LEU A 258 -26.61 -18.43 2.23
CA LEU A 258 -26.40 -18.47 3.68
C LEU A 258 -27.71 -18.57 4.46
N GLY A 259 -28.79 -17.94 3.98
CA GLY A 259 -30.08 -17.87 4.65
C GLY A 259 -30.13 -16.81 5.76
N TYR A 260 -29.23 -15.83 5.76
CA TYR A 260 -29.22 -14.71 6.71
C TYR A 260 -28.56 -13.47 6.11
N PRO A 261 -28.90 -12.26 6.58
CA PRO A 261 -28.31 -11.03 6.08
C PRO A 261 -26.86 -10.85 6.56
N LEU A 262 -25.99 -10.49 5.64
CA LEU A 262 -24.59 -10.13 5.86
C LEU A 262 -24.42 -8.64 6.12
N VAL A 263 -25.29 -7.80 5.54
CA VAL A 263 -25.21 -6.34 5.65
C VAL A 263 -26.51 -5.75 6.16
N GLY A 264 -26.42 -5.01 7.27
CA GLY A 264 -27.51 -4.19 7.79
C GLY A 264 -27.54 -2.82 7.12
N ARG A 265 -28.75 -2.25 6.97
CA ARG A 265 -28.93 -0.87 6.49
C ARG A 265 -29.62 -0.04 7.55
N TYR A 266 -29.23 1.23 7.65
CA TYR A 266 -29.94 2.21 8.48
C TYR A 266 -30.33 3.42 7.62
N ALA A 267 -31.55 3.89 7.82
CA ALA A 267 -32.04 5.10 7.16
C ALA A 267 -31.25 6.30 7.67
N GLY A 268 -30.79 7.16 6.77
CA GLY A 268 -30.09 8.39 7.11
C GLY A 268 -30.84 9.58 6.54
N GLY A 269 -31.05 10.60 7.37
CA GLY A 269 -31.45 11.95 6.98
C GLY A 269 -30.33 12.66 6.20
N SER A 270 -30.10 13.94 6.48
CA SER A 270 -29.22 14.83 5.69
C SER A 270 -27.76 14.38 5.46
N GLY A 271 -27.28 13.32 6.13
CA GLY A 271 -25.96 12.69 5.92
C GLY A 271 -25.97 11.38 5.10
N GLY A 272 -27.13 10.92 4.62
CA GLY A 272 -27.28 9.69 3.84
C GLY A 272 -27.37 8.40 4.69
N GLY A 273 -28.16 7.42 4.22
CA GLY A 273 -28.22 6.09 4.83
C GLY A 273 -26.91 5.33 4.67
N GLY A 274 -26.63 4.39 5.58
CA GLY A 274 -25.38 3.63 5.59
C GLY A 274 -25.57 2.12 5.51
N SER A 275 -24.46 1.41 5.34
CA SER A 275 -24.42 -0.05 5.26
C SER A 275 -23.28 -0.58 6.11
N THR A 276 -23.58 -1.43 7.07
CA THR A 276 -22.59 -2.04 7.98
C THR A 276 -22.76 -3.55 7.98
N LEU A 277 -21.68 -4.28 8.22
CA LEU A 277 -21.78 -5.73 8.40
C LEU A 277 -22.68 -6.03 9.61
N THR A 278 -23.56 -7.03 9.47
CA THR A 278 -24.27 -7.58 10.62
C THR A 278 -23.28 -8.32 11.53
N PRO A 279 -23.62 -8.62 12.80
CA PRO A 279 -22.76 -9.44 13.65
C PRO A 279 -22.39 -10.79 13.01
N ARG A 280 -23.34 -11.43 12.29
CA ARG A 280 -23.07 -12.66 11.53
C ARG A 280 -22.20 -12.42 10.30
N GLY A 281 -22.38 -11.31 9.59
CA GLY A 281 -21.53 -10.93 8.46
C GLY A 281 -20.08 -10.71 8.89
N GLN A 282 -19.89 -10.01 10.01
CA GLN A 282 -18.57 -9.80 10.60
C GLN A 282 -17.94 -11.13 11.05
N GLN A 283 -18.69 -11.98 11.76
CA GLN A 283 -18.20 -13.29 12.20
C GLN A 283 -17.80 -14.17 11.02
N LEU A 284 -18.60 -14.21 9.95
CA LEU A 284 -18.28 -14.98 8.75
C LEU A 284 -17.00 -14.48 8.08
N LEU A 285 -16.86 -13.16 7.91
CA LEU A 285 -15.68 -12.55 7.31
C LEU A 285 -14.41 -12.86 8.14
N THR A 286 -14.50 -12.70 9.46
CA THR A 286 -13.39 -13.01 10.38
C THR A 286 -13.02 -14.50 10.30
N ALA A 287 -14.00 -15.42 10.34
CA ALA A 287 -13.72 -16.85 10.21
C ALA A 287 -13.05 -17.19 8.86
N TYR A 288 -13.48 -16.54 7.76
CA TYR A 288 -12.83 -16.72 6.46
C TYR A 288 -11.38 -16.23 6.47
N GLN A 289 -11.11 -15.05 7.03
CA GLN A 289 -9.77 -14.47 7.13
C GLN A 289 -8.85 -15.36 7.97
N GLU A 290 -9.29 -15.79 9.15
CA GLU A 290 -8.52 -16.68 10.03
C GLU A 290 -8.22 -18.02 9.35
N TYR A 291 -9.23 -18.62 8.71
CA TYR A 291 -9.06 -19.88 7.98
C TYR A 291 -8.08 -19.74 6.82
N ARG A 292 -8.20 -18.65 6.06
CA ARG A 292 -7.29 -18.31 4.96
C ARG A 292 -5.85 -18.19 5.44
N ASP A 293 -5.64 -17.48 6.54
CA ASP A 293 -4.29 -17.22 7.08
C ASP A 293 -3.66 -18.50 7.69
N ILE A 294 -4.47 -19.40 8.26
CA ILE A 294 -4.00 -20.74 8.68
C ILE A 294 -3.58 -21.56 7.47
N LEU A 295 -4.42 -21.62 6.43
CA LEU A 295 -4.13 -22.41 5.23
C LEU A 295 -2.93 -21.91 4.47
N HIS A 296 -2.73 -20.59 4.32
CA HIS A 296 -1.52 -20.07 3.68
C HIS A 296 -0.26 -20.46 4.45
N ARG A 297 -0.26 -20.38 5.79
CA ARG A 297 0.89 -20.82 6.60
C ARG A 297 1.17 -22.31 6.44
N ALA A 298 0.14 -23.14 6.54
CA ALA A 298 0.29 -24.58 6.36
C ALA A 298 0.77 -24.93 4.94
N ALA A 299 0.27 -24.22 3.94
CA ALA A 299 0.70 -24.39 2.56
C ALA A 299 2.16 -24.01 2.35
N GLU A 300 2.61 -22.89 2.93
CA GLU A 300 4.01 -22.49 2.89
C GLU A 300 4.92 -23.57 3.51
N GLU A 301 4.57 -24.07 4.69
CA GLU A 301 5.32 -25.14 5.37
C GLU A 301 5.36 -26.45 4.56
N LEU A 302 4.23 -26.84 3.95
CA LEU A 302 4.15 -28.04 3.12
C LEU A 302 4.89 -27.85 1.79
N PHE A 303 4.81 -26.66 1.22
CA PHE A 303 5.49 -26.30 -0.01
C PHE A 303 7.00 -26.37 0.18
N GLN A 304 7.56 -25.79 1.24
CA GLN A 304 8.99 -25.87 1.56
C GLN A 304 9.49 -27.32 1.77
N LYS A 305 8.63 -28.22 2.26
CA LYS A 305 8.96 -29.65 2.39
C LYS A 305 8.94 -30.41 1.07
N ALA A 306 8.05 -30.02 0.15
CA ALA A 306 7.79 -30.74 -1.09
C ALA A 306 8.55 -30.17 -2.30
N PHE A 307 8.86 -28.87 -2.29
CA PHE A 307 9.48 -28.13 -3.39
C PHE A 307 10.86 -27.62 -2.92
N THR A 308 11.86 -28.47 -3.11
CA THR A 308 13.26 -28.21 -2.72
C THR A 308 13.96 -27.23 -3.68
N ALA A 309 15.10 -26.66 -3.24
CA ALA A 309 15.80 -25.60 -3.97
C ALA A 309 16.24 -25.96 -5.40
N ASP A 310 16.40 -27.25 -5.71
CA ASP A 310 16.71 -27.78 -7.04
C ASP A 310 15.55 -27.63 -8.05
N LEU A 311 14.32 -27.47 -7.57
CA LEU A 311 13.13 -27.23 -8.40
C LEU A 311 12.91 -25.75 -8.74
N ASN A 312 13.62 -24.84 -8.05
CA ASN A 312 13.49 -23.39 -8.26
C ASN A 312 14.21 -22.87 -9.52
N GLY A 313 14.76 -23.76 -10.35
CA GLY A 313 15.54 -23.41 -11.54
C GLY A 313 16.91 -22.84 -11.18
N PRO A 314 17.84 -22.73 -12.15
CA PRO A 314 19.13 -22.10 -11.90
C PRO A 314 18.93 -20.61 -11.59
N ASP A 315 19.56 -20.13 -10.51
CA ASP A 315 19.76 -18.70 -10.24
C ASP A 315 20.23 -18.02 -11.53
N GLN A 316 19.43 -17.12 -12.10
CA GLN A 316 19.88 -16.26 -13.20
C GLN A 316 20.79 -15.14 -12.67
N GLY A 317 21.80 -15.54 -11.89
CA GLY A 317 22.62 -14.64 -11.07
C GLY A 317 24.07 -15.09 -10.93
N THR A 318 24.63 -15.84 -11.89
CA THR A 318 26.09 -15.93 -12.07
C THR A 318 26.42 -16.03 -13.56
N CYS A 319 26.50 -14.88 -14.23
CA CYS A 319 27.34 -14.77 -15.42
C CYS A 319 28.80 -14.94 -14.95
N HIS A 320 29.26 -16.18 -14.80
CA HIS A 320 30.68 -16.44 -14.74
C HIS A 320 31.29 -16.10 -16.11
N GLU A 321 31.98 -14.97 -16.17
CA GLU A 321 32.95 -14.68 -17.22
C GLU A 321 33.97 -15.82 -17.27
N ASN A 322 33.80 -16.72 -18.25
CA ASN A 322 34.86 -17.64 -18.63
C ASN A 322 35.96 -16.84 -19.32
N SER A 323 36.96 -16.47 -18.51
CA SER A 323 38.27 -16.03 -18.95
C SER A 323 38.95 -17.18 -19.71
N LEU A 324 38.87 -17.12 -21.04
CA LEU A 324 39.70 -17.94 -21.92
C LEU A 324 41.15 -17.44 -21.83
N SER A 325 41.93 -18.12 -20.99
CA SER A 325 43.38 -18.08 -20.99
C SER A 325 43.92 -18.83 -22.22
N HIS A 326 44.76 -18.14 -23.00
CA HIS A 326 45.60 -18.76 -24.03
C HIS A 326 46.58 -19.77 -23.42
N PRO A 327 46.80 -20.94 -24.03
CA PRO A 327 48.05 -21.66 -23.85
C PRO A 327 49.02 -21.29 -24.98
N SER A 328 50.19 -20.80 -24.56
CA SER A 328 51.39 -20.65 -25.36
C SER A 328 51.81 -22.00 -25.96
N ARG A 329 52.07 -22.03 -27.27
CA ARG A 329 53.17 -22.76 -27.91
C ARG A 329 53.54 -22.06 -29.22
#